data_AF-A0A557XLL1-F1
#
_entry.id   AF-A0A557XLL1-F1
#
_cell.length_a   1.000
_cell.length_b   1.000
_cell.length_c   1.000
_cell.angle_alpha   90.00
_cell.angle_beta   90.00
_cell.angle_gamma   90.00
#
_symmetry.space_group_name_H-M   'P 1'
#
loop_
_entity.id
_entity.type
_entity.pdbx_description
1 polymer ?
#
loop_
_entity_poly.entity_id
_entity_poly.type
_entity_poly.pdbx_seq_one_letter_code
_entity_poly.pdbx_strand_id
1 'polypeptide(L)'
;MPTHHRRHAITETDDIKDALEVARRAWPDLAHKPGALLRRLILAGQKTLAREETAVIDERRHAVEETSGALAGVFGTRYLDELREDWPE
;
A
#
# COMPACT_ATOMS: atom_id res chain seq x y z
N MET A 1 21.99 24.35 -17.82
CA MET A 1 20.88 24.51 -16.85
C MET A 1 20.90 23.35 -15.84
N PRO A 2 21.38 23.58 -14.61
CA PRO A 2 21.22 22.59 -13.54
C PRO A 2 19.79 22.68 -13.02
N THR A 3 19.00 21.62 -13.21
CA THR A 3 17.71 21.46 -12.53
C THR A 3 17.99 21.07 -11.08
N HIS A 4 17.34 21.69 -10.09
CA HIS A 4 17.47 21.32 -8.67
C HIS A 4 17.11 19.85 -8.38
N HIS A 5 16.36 19.21 -9.28
CA HIS A 5 15.97 17.81 -9.15
C HIS A 5 17.05 16.84 -9.66
N ARG A 6 17.25 15.76 -8.90
CA ARG A 6 18.11 14.64 -9.27
C ARG A 6 17.59 13.99 -10.56
N ARG A 7 18.51 13.70 -11.48
CA ARG A 7 18.21 12.95 -12.70
C ARG A 7 18.34 11.46 -12.42
N HIS A 8 17.35 10.70 -12.87
CA HIS A 8 17.39 9.24 -12.88
C HIS A 8 17.46 8.79 -14.34
N ALA A 9 18.62 8.31 -14.74
CA ALA A 9 18.80 7.74 -16.08
C ALA A 9 18.18 6.34 -16.11
N ILE A 10 17.40 6.07 -17.15
CA ILE A 10 16.75 4.77 -17.36
C ILE A 10 17.08 4.34 -18.78
N THR A 11 17.60 3.12 -18.92
CA THR A 11 17.82 2.46 -20.21
C THR A 11 16.53 1.76 -20.60
N GLU A 12 16.07 1.93 -21.84
CA GLU A 12 14.90 1.20 -22.34
C GLU A 12 15.27 -0.28 -22.54
N THR A 13 14.72 -1.12 -21.69
CA THR A 13 14.72 -2.58 -21.75
C THR A 13 13.38 -3.07 -22.33
N ASP A 14 13.27 -4.36 -22.66
CA ASP A 14 12.06 -4.92 -23.30
C ASP A 14 10.80 -4.74 -22.44
N ASP A 15 10.92 -4.92 -21.12
CA ASP A 15 9.85 -4.67 -20.15
C ASP A 15 9.42 -3.19 -20.11
N ILE A 16 10.37 -2.26 -20.20
CA ILE A 16 10.08 -0.82 -20.27
C ILE A 16 9.39 -0.47 -21.58
N LYS A 17 9.82 -1.07 -22.70
CA LYS A 17 9.19 -0.91 -24.00
C LYS A 17 7.73 -1.38 -23.99
N ASP A 18 7.47 -2.54 -23.39
CA ASP A 18 6.11 -3.09 -23.24
C ASP A 18 5.25 -2.21 -22.34
N ALA A 19 5.79 -1.75 -21.21
CA ALA A 19 5.11 -0.81 -20.32
C ALA A 19 4.76 0.52 -21.03
N LEU A 20 5.68 1.02 -21.86
CA LEU A 20 5.44 2.21 -22.69
C LEU A 20 4.34 1.97 -23.73
N GLU A 21 4.26 0.79 -24.33
CA GLU A 21 3.20 0.46 -25.28
C GLU A 21 1.81 0.44 -24.61
N VAL A 22 1.72 -0.15 -23.41
CA VAL A 22 0.52 -0.06 -22.58
C VAL A 22 0.18 1.39 -22.27
N ALA A 23 1.17 2.21 -21.90
CA ALA A 23 0.98 3.61 -21.58
C ALA A 23 0.51 4.44 -22.79
N ARG A 24 0.99 4.16 -24.00
CA ARG A 24 0.55 4.84 -25.25
C ARG A 24 -0.94 4.61 -25.51
N ARG A 25 -1.42 3.38 -25.27
CA ARG A 25 -2.85 3.06 -25.41
C ARG A 25 -3.70 3.75 -24.36
N ALA A 26 -3.20 3.86 -23.13
CA ALA A 26 -3.90 4.52 -22.03
C ALA A 26 -3.88 6.06 -22.11
N TRP A 27 -2.82 6.64 -22.66
CA TRP A 27 -2.62 8.09 -22.82
C TRP A 27 -2.15 8.43 -24.25
N PRO A 28 -3.06 8.38 -25.25
CA PRO A 28 -2.71 8.61 -26.65
C PRO A 28 -2.14 10.00 -26.93
N ASP A 29 -2.55 11.01 -26.16
CA ASP A 29 -2.06 12.40 -26.21
C ASP A 29 -0.56 12.53 -25.89
N LEU A 30 -0.01 11.52 -25.21
CA LEU A 30 1.40 11.42 -24.84
C LEU A 30 2.16 10.37 -25.66
N ALA A 31 1.56 9.74 -26.66
CA ALA A 31 2.10 8.54 -27.30
C ALA A 31 3.53 8.70 -27.85
N HIS A 32 3.86 9.90 -28.34
CA HIS A 32 5.17 10.25 -28.91
C HIS A 32 6.13 10.90 -27.89
N LYS A 33 5.79 10.88 -26.60
CA LYS A 33 6.54 11.53 -25.51
C LYS A 33 6.93 10.49 -24.45
N PRO A 34 7.91 9.60 -24.71
CA PRO A 34 8.25 8.50 -23.81
C PRO A 34 8.61 8.96 -22.39
N GLY A 35 9.34 10.07 -22.24
CA GLY A 35 9.64 10.64 -20.91
C GLY A 35 8.39 11.11 -20.15
N ALA A 36 7.36 11.62 -20.85
CA ALA A 36 6.10 12.00 -20.24
C ALA A 36 5.27 10.77 -19.84
N LEU A 37 5.30 9.71 -20.65
CA LEU A 37 4.68 8.41 -20.34
C LEU A 37 5.34 7.75 -19.13
N LEU A 38 6.68 7.70 -19.05
CA LEU A 38 7.41 7.19 -17.88
C LEU A 38 7.02 7.94 -16.61
N ARG A 39 6.99 9.28 -16.67
CA ARG A 39 6.52 10.09 -15.54
C ARG A 39 5.08 9.75 -15.16
N ARG A 40 4.18 9.58 -16.13
CA ARG A 40 2.77 9.26 -15.88
C ARG A 40 2.59 7.88 -15.26
N LEU A 41 3.35 6.89 -15.74
CA LEU A 41 3.41 5.53 -15.18
C LEU A 41 3.88 5.55 -13.72
N ILE A 42 4.96 6.26 -13.41
CA ILE A 42 5.46 6.39 -12.02
C ILE A 42 4.38 6.95 -11.09
N LEU A 43 3.70 8.02 -11.52
CA LEU A 43 2.63 8.64 -10.72
C LEU A 43 1.38 7.75 -10.61
N ALA A 44 1.08 6.95 -11.64
CA ALA A 44 0.01 5.96 -11.57
C ALA A 44 0.35 4.83 -10.61
N GLY A 45 1.56 4.28 -10.70
CA GLY A 45 2.07 3.24 -9.79
C GLY A 45 2.08 3.70 -8.33
N GLN A 46 2.52 4.93 -8.05
CA GLN A 46 2.47 5.51 -6.71
C GLN A 46 1.05 5.48 -6.13
N LYS A 47 0.03 5.85 -6.93
CA LYS A 47 -1.37 5.85 -6.47
C LYS A 47 -1.89 4.44 -6.22
N THR A 48 -1.48 3.46 -7.03
CA THR A 48 -1.85 2.06 -6.83
C THR A 48 -1.25 1.54 -5.53
N LEU A 49 0.06 1.74 -5.31
CA LEU A 49 0.74 1.30 -4.09
C LEU A 49 0.14 1.96 -2.82
N ALA A 50 -0.16 3.25 -2.87
CA ALA A 50 -0.79 3.94 -1.74
C ALA A 50 -2.20 3.39 -1.41
N ARG A 51 -2.96 2.95 -2.43
CA ARG A 51 -4.27 2.31 -2.21
C ARG A 51 -4.13 0.93 -1.60
N GLU A 52 -3.16 0.14 -2.04
CA GLU A 52 -2.87 -1.18 -1.47
C GLU A 52 -2.48 -1.07 0.00
N GLU A 53 -1.61 -0.12 0.36
CA GLU A 53 -1.23 0.14 1.74
C GLU A 53 -2.43 0.57 2.60
N THR A 54 -3.28 1.45 2.07
CA THR A 54 -4.51 1.87 2.76
C THR A 54 -5.46 0.70 2.98
N ALA A 55 -5.62 -0.18 1.98
CA ALA A 55 -6.48 -1.36 2.09
C ALA A 55 -6.00 -2.32 3.19
N VAL A 56 -4.69 -2.56 3.29
CA VAL A 56 -4.10 -3.39 4.36
C VAL A 56 -4.33 -2.77 5.74
N ILE A 57 -4.20 -1.44 5.87
CA ILE A 57 -4.46 -0.74 7.13
C ILE A 57 -5.94 -0.81 7.50
N ASP A 58 -6.84 -0.62 6.54
CA ASP A 58 -8.28 -0.68 6.77
C ASP A 58 -8.75 -2.10 7.12
N GLU A 59 -8.21 -3.13 6.47
CA GLU A 59 -8.49 -4.54 6.81
C GLU A 59 -8.05 -4.85 8.25
N ARG A 60 -6.85 -4.41 8.62
CA ARG A 60 -6.37 -4.56 10.00
C ARG A 60 -7.25 -3.79 10.99
N ARG A 61 -7.66 -2.57 10.67
CA ARG A 61 -8.54 -1.77 11.55
C ARG A 61 -9.90 -2.44 11.72
N HIS A 62 -10.48 -2.94 10.63
CA HIS A 62 -11.76 -3.66 10.66
C HIS A 62 -11.66 -4.91 11.54
N ALA A 63 -10.61 -5.72 11.41
CA ALA A 63 -10.40 -6.90 12.25
C ALA A 63 -10.26 -6.54 13.74
N VAL A 64 -9.60 -5.43 14.06
CA VAL A 64 -9.51 -4.93 15.45
C VAL A 64 -10.88 -4.46 15.95
N GLU A 65 -11.62 -3.69 15.16
CA GLU A 65 -12.96 -3.21 15.52
C GLU A 65 -13.94 -4.37 15.74
N GLU A 66 -13.93 -5.39 14.87
CA GLU A 66 -14.79 -6.57 14.96
C GLU A 66 -14.49 -7.42 16.21
N THR A 67 -13.22 -7.56 16.57
CA THR A 67 -12.81 -8.36 17.73
C THR A 67 -12.82 -7.58 19.05
N SER A 68 -12.84 -6.24 18.99
CA SER A 68 -12.83 -5.38 20.17
C SER A 68 -14.11 -5.56 20.97
N GLY A 69 -13.97 -5.98 22.23
CA GLY A 69 -15.12 -6.21 23.10
C GLY A 69 -15.95 -7.45 22.74
N ALA A 70 -15.55 -8.27 21.76
CA ALA A 70 -16.24 -9.52 21.42
C ALA A 70 -16.31 -10.51 22.59
N LEU A 71 -15.37 -10.41 23.54
CA LEU A 71 -15.34 -11.19 24.78
C LEU A 71 -15.74 -10.38 26.02
N ALA A 72 -16.25 -9.15 25.85
CA ALA A 72 -16.72 -8.34 26.96
C ALA A 72 -17.90 -9.05 27.66
N GLY A 73 -17.77 -9.25 28.97
CA GLY A 73 -18.79 -9.95 29.77
C GLY A 73 -18.75 -11.48 29.70
N VAL A 74 -17.85 -12.08 28.91
CA VAL A 74 -17.64 -13.54 28.90
C VAL A 74 -16.94 -13.99 30.18
N PHE A 75 -16.02 -13.18 30.69
CA PHE A 75 -15.29 -13.46 31.92
C PHE A 75 -16.05 -12.92 33.13
N GLY A 76 -16.28 -13.79 34.11
CA GLY A 76 -16.92 -13.44 35.37
C GLY A 76 -16.10 -12.44 36.18
N THR A 77 -16.74 -11.73 37.11
CA THR A 77 -16.14 -10.64 37.89
C THR A 77 -14.90 -11.04 38.70
N ARG A 78 -14.76 -12.33 39.06
CA ARG A 78 -13.61 -12.89 39.78
C ARG A 78 -12.63 -13.68 38.91
N TYR A 79 -12.85 -13.75 37.60
CA TYR A 79 -12.09 -14.62 36.70
C TYR A 79 -10.58 -14.38 36.77
N LEU A 80 -10.15 -13.12 36.85
CA LEU A 80 -8.73 -12.77 36.96
C LEU A 80 -8.13 -13.11 38.32
N ASP A 81 -8.92 -13.08 39.39
CA ASP A 81 -8.45 -13.44 40.73
C ASP A 81 -8.25 -14.95 40.80
N GLU A 82 -9.23 -15.73 40.31
CA GLU A 82 -9.16 -17.18 40.22
C GLU A 82 -8.00 -17.65 39.33
N LEU A 83 -7.77 -17.00 38.18
CA LEU A 83 -6.67 -17.35 37.26
C LEU A 83 -5.28 -17.13 37.89
N ARG A 84 -5.15 -16.16 38.79
CA ARG A 84 -3.87 -15.80 39.41
C ARG A 84 -3.48 -16.69 40.58
N GLU A 85 -4.44 -17.39 41.20
CA GLU A 85 -4.16 -18.33 42.28
C GLU A 85 -3.27 -19.50 41.82
N ASP A 86 -3.34 -19.87 40.54
CA ASP A 86 -2.55 -20.98 39.96
C ASP A 86 -1.18 -20.55 39.40
N TRP A 87 -0.82 -19.27 39.46
CA TRP A 87 0.46 -18.78 38.92
C TRP A 87 1.54 -18.75 40.01
N PRO A 88 2.68 -19.45 39.85
CA PRO A 88 3.79 -19.36 40.79
C PRO A 88 4.46 -17.97 40.74
N GLU A 89 4.97 -17.50 41.89
CA GLU A 89 5.68 -16.21 42.02
C GLU A 89 6.85 -16.03 41.05
#